data_AF-A0A8S3BEW1-F1
#
_entry.id   AF-A0A8S3BEW1-F1
#
_cell.length_a   1.000
_cell.length_b   1.000
_cell.length_c   1.000
_cell.angle_alpha   90.00
_cell.angle_beta   90.00
_cell.angle_gamma   90.00
#
_symmetry.space_group_name_H-M   'P 1'
#
loop_
_entity.id
_entity.type
_entity.pdbx_description
1 polymer ?
#
loop_
_entity_poly.entity_id
_entity_poly.type
_entity_poly.pdbx_seq_one_letter_code
_entity_poly.pdbx_strand_id
1 'polypeptide(L)' 'MDLIFFCLQIATGMEYLHSQKCIHRDLAARNVLLAESRVCKIADFGLARDLTQTYYYR' A
#
# COMPACT_ATOMS: atom_id res chain seq x y z
N MET A 1 -5.15 19.56 -8.57
CA MET A 1 -6.27 18.63 -8.26
C MET A 1 -5.82 17.17 -8.35
N ASP A 2 -5.19 16.74 -9.44
CA ASP A 2 -4.76 15.34 -9.62
C ASP A 2 -3.82 14.80 -8.52
N LEU A 3 -2.83 15.58 -8.08
CA LEU A 3 -1.88 15.13 -7.05
C LEU A 3 -2.56 14.82 -5.70
N ILE A 4 -3.53 15.64 -5.29
CA ILE A 4 -4.29 15.42 -4.05
C ILE A 4 -5.14 14.15 -4.19
N PHE A 5 -5.74 13.94 -5.36
CA PHE A 5 -6.51 12.73 -5.65
C PHE A 5 -5.64 11.46 -5.61
N PHE A 6 -4.40 11.51 -6.09
CA PHE A 6 -3.45 10.40 -5.96
C PHE A 6 -3.05 10.15 -4.51
N CYS A 7 -2.70 11.20 -3.76
CA CYS A 7 -2.38 11.08 -2.34
C CYS A 7 -3.52 10.45 -1.54
N LEU A 8 -4.77 10.83 -1.82
CA LEU A 8 -5.95 10.26 -1.19
C LEU A 8 -6.09 8.77 -1.51
N GLN A 9 -6.00 8.38 -2.77
CA GLN A 9 -6.07 6.97 -3.17
C GLN A 9 -4.98 6.12 -2.50
N ILE A 10 -3.75 6.62 -2.47
CA ILE A 10 -2.61 5.95 -1.81
C ILE A 10 -2.86 5.82 -0.31
N ALA A 11 -3.33 6.89 0.35
CA ALA A 11 -3.62 6.87 1.77
C ALA A 11 -4.74 5.85 2.12
N THR A 12 -5.83 5.84 1.35
CA THR A 12 -6.91 4.85 1.52
C THR A 12 -6.42 3.42 1.30
N GLY A 13 -5.57 3.19 0.30
CA GLY A 13 -4.97 1.87 0.07
C GLY A 13 -4.06 1.42 1.23
N MET A 14 -3.27 2.33 1.80
CA MET A 14 -2.42 2.04 2.95
C MET A 14 -3.21 1.80 4.24
N GLU A 15 -4.30 2.55 4.45
CA GLU A 15 -5.25 2.30 5.55
C GLU A 15 -5.81 0.88 5.45
N TYR A 16 -6.21 0.45 4.25
CA TYR A 16 -6.63 -0.93 4.03
C TYR A 16 -5.53 -1.93 4.36
N LEU A 17 -4.29 -1.76 3.87
CA LEU A 17 -3.18 -2.66 4.19
C LEU A 17 -2.92 -2.76 5.70
N HIS A 18 -2.97 -1.64 6.41
CA HIS A 18 -2.83 -1.63 7.87
C HIS A 18 -4.00 -2.35 8.57
N SER A 19 -5.24 -2.21 8.07
CA SER A 19 -6.39 -2.97 8.58
C SER A 19 -6.21 -4.49 8.43
N GLN A 20 -5.47 -4.91 7.39
CA GLN A 20 -5.10 -6.29 7.13
C GLN A 20 -3.82 -6.71 7.87
N LYS A 21 -3.34 -5.90 8.83
CA LYS A 21 -2.11 -6.15 9.59
C LYS A 21 -0.87 -6.35 8.69
N CYS A 22 -0.88 -5.74 7.50
CA CYS A 22 0.22 -5.77 6.55
C CYS A 22 0.99 -4.43 6.58
N ILE A 23 2.30 -4.50 6.84
CA ILE A 23 3.20 -3.34 6.76
C ILE A 23 3.93 -3.38 5.41
N HIS A 24 3.75 -2.38 4.55
CA HIS A 24 4.38 -2.34 3.22
C HIS A 24 5.91 -2.18 3.28
N ARG A 25 6.43 -1.37 4.21
CA ARG A 25 7.85 -1.02 4.44
C ARG A 25 8.62 -0.35 3.30
N ASP A 26 8.11 -0.32 2.08
CA ASP A 26 8.71 0.44 0.97
C ASP A 26 7.69 1.28 0.18
N LEU A 27 6.90 2.09 0.87
CA LEU A 27 5.96 2.99 0.21
C LEU A 27 6.71 4.18 -0.39
N ALA A 28 6.79 4.22 -1.71
CA ALA A 28 7.40 5.29 -2.49
C ALA A 28 6.67 5.47 -3.83
N ALA A 29 6.79 6.64 -4.46
CA ALA A 29 6.11 6.93 -5.73
C ALA A 29 6.41 5.90 -6.84
N ARG A 30 7.63 5.36 -6.88
CA ARG A 30 8.03 4.28 -7.82
C ARG A 30 7.25 2.98 -7.64
N ASN A 31 6.71 2.75 -6.43
CA ASN A 31 5.93 1.56 -6.04
C ASN A 31 4.42 1.84 -6.06
N VAL A 32 4.00 2.93 -6.71
CA VAL A 32 2.60 3.24 -6.98
C VAL A 32 2.39 3.24 -8.48
N LEU A 33 1.65 2.26 -8.97
CA LEU A 33 1.31 2.14 -10.38
C LEU A 33 0.08 2.99 -10.71
N LEU A 34 0.10 3.67 -11.85
CA LEU A 34 -1.05 4.39 -12.38
C LEU A 34 -1.74 3.52 -13.42
N ALA A 35 -2.93 3.02 -13.10
CA ALA A 35 -3.76 2.25 -14.02
C ALA A 35 -4.63 3.17 -14.89
N GLU A 36 -5.45 2.55 -15.76
CA GLU A 36 -6.48 3.24 -16.52
C GLU A 36 -7.39 4.08 -15.60
N SER A 37 -7.99 5.13 -16.17
CA SER A 37 -8.84 6.07 -15.43
C SER A 37 -8.16 6.74 -14.23
N ARG A 38 -6.82 6.85 -14.25
CA ARG A 38 -6.00 7.52 -13.22
C ARG A 38 -6.14 6.90 -11.82
N VAL A 39 -6.33 5.58 -11.76
CA VAL A 39 -6.42 4.83 -10.50
C VAL A 39 -5.03 4.45 -10.01
N CYS A 40 -4.69 4.84 -8.77
CA CYS A 40 -3.43 4.45 -8.12
C CYS A 40 -3.54 3.03 -7.55
N LYS A 41 -2.51 2.21 -7.78
CA LYS A 41 -2.37 0.86 -7.20
C LYS A 41 -1.04 0.76 -6.46
N ILE A 42 -1.10 0.45 -5.17
CA ILE A 42 0.10 0.18 -4.36
C ILE A 42 0.68 -1.17 -4.80
N ALA A 43 1.98 -1.21 -5.06
CA ALA A 43 2.69 -2.36 -5.61
C ALA A 43 4.04 -2.57 -4.93
N ASP A 44 4.72 -3.67 -5.29
CA ASP A 44 6.00 -4.12 -4.73
C ASP A 44 5.97 -4.44 -3.23
N PHE A 45 5.42 -5.60 -2.93
CA PHE A 45 5.35 -6.17 -1.58
C PHE A 45 6.59 -7.01 -1.23
N GLY A 46 7.70 -6.90 -1.98
CA GLY A 46 8.91 -7.69 -1.74
C GLY A 46 9.53 -7.46 -0.35
N LEU A 47 9.30 -6.27 0.21
CA LEU A 47 9.66 -5.92 1.57
C LEU A 47 8.45 -5.87 2.51
N ALA A 48 7.26 -6.31 2.13
CA ALA A 48 6.11 -6.25 3.02
C ALA A 48 6.28 -7.23 4.20
N ARG A 49 5.51 -7.01 5.28
CA ARG A 49 5.44 -7.91 6.43
C ARG A 49 3.99 -8.11 6.86
N ASP A 50 3.57 -9.37 6.87
CA ASP A 50 2.32 -9.78 7.50
C ASP A 50 2.55 -10.00 9.01
N LEU A 51 1.89 -9.18 9.82
CA LEU A 51 1.96 -9.32 11.26
C LEU A 51 1.13 -10.51 11.76
N THR A 52 0.10 -10.94 11.05
CA THR A 52 -0.69 -12.13 11.43
C THR A 52 0.22 -13.36 11.48
N GLN A 53 1.00 -13.60 10.43
CA GLN A 53 1.97 -14.70 10.36
C GLN A 53 3.05 -14.62 11.44
N THR A 54 3.50 -13.41 11.78
CA THR A 54 4.56 -13.21 12.78
C THR A 54 4.15 -13.66 14.18
N TYR A 55 2.86 -13.60 14.53
CA TYR A 55 2.37 -14.06 15.83
C TYR A 55 2.14 -15.58 15.92
N TYR A 56 1.99 -16.29 14.81
CA TYR A 56 1.76 -17.75 14.82
C TYR A 56 3.04 -18.59 15.01
N TYR A 57 4.22 -17.99 14.83
CA TYR A 57 5.52 -18.66 14.96
C TYR A 57 6.30 -18.24 16.23
N ARG A 58 5.63 -17.64 17.21
CA ARG A 58 6.17 -17.39 18.56
C ARG A 58 5.34 -18.14 19.58
#